data_AF-A0ABD1ETE7-F1
#
_entry.id   AF-A0ABD1ETE7-F1
#
_cell.length_a   1.000
_cell.length_b   1.000
_cell.length_c   1.000
_cell.angle_alpha   90.00
_cell.angle_beta   90.00
_cell.angle_gamma   90.00
#
_symmetry.space_group_name_H-M   'P 1'
#
loop_
_entity.id
_entity.type
_entity.pdbx_description
1 polymer ?
#
loop_
_entity_poly.entity_id
_entity_poly.type
_entity_poly.pdbx_seq_one_letter_code
_entity_poly.pdbx_strand_id
1 'polypeptide(L)' 'MPACCVPGCKNRASAEVRLFRFPTGEVNAKRRKMWLEFTGKNDLSDNSKICEFHFSEEQFETQRKDGRK' A
#
# COMPACT_ATOMS: atom_id res chain seq x y z
N MET A 1 0.65 -5.79 -15.89
CA MET A 1 0.88 -4.43 -15.33
C MET A 1 0.36 -4.40 -13.91
N PRO A 2 1.11 -3.89 -12.92
CA PRO A 2 0.58 -3.73 -11.57
C PRO A 2 -0.58 -2.73 -11.59
N ALA A 3 -1.69 -3.06 -10.93
CA ALA A 3 -2.85 -2.18 -10.79
C ALA A 3 -3.16 -1.97 -9.31
N CYS A 4 -3.90 -0.90 -9.00
CA CYS A 4 -4.40 -0.71 -7.65
C CYS A 4 -5.30 -1.89 -7.25
N CYS A 5 -5.08 -2.37 -6.04
CA CYS A 5 -5.75 -3.50 -5.44
C CYS A 5 -7.12 -3.13 -4.84
N VAL A 6 -7.39 -1.84 -4.67
CA VAL A 6 -8.61 -1.32 -4.05
C VAL A 6 -9.80 -1.55 -4.99
N PRO A 7 -10.90 -2.15 -4.51
CA PRO A 7 -12.09 -2.35 -5.32
C PRO A 7 -12.64 -1.00 -5.82
N GLY A 8 -12.89 -0.90 -7.12
CA GLY A 8 -13.37 0.34 -7.76
C GLY A 8 -12.26 1.30 -8.19
N CYS A 9 -11.01 1.08 -7.81
CA CYS A 9 -9.90 1.89 -8.28
C CYS A 9 -9.42 1.45 -9.67
N LYS A 10 -9.53 2.35 -10.66
CA LYS A 10 -9.04 2.10 -12.04
C LYS A 10 -7.60 2.56 -12.25
N ASN A 11 -6.94 3.08 -11.21
CA ASN A 11 -5.56 3.53 -11.29
C ASN A 11 -4.61 2.34 -11.48
N ARG A 12 -3.66 2.51 -12.39
CA ARG A 12 -2.64 1.52 -12.75
C ARG A 12 -1.25 2.08 -12.50
N ALA A 13 -0.27 1.18 -12.42
CA ALA A 13 1.14 1.57 -12.42
C ALA A 13 1.41 2.31 -13.72
N SER A 14 1.60 3.61 -13.63
CA SER A 14 2.03 4.44 -14.75
C SER A 14 3.17 5.33 -14.27
N ALA A 15 3.84 6.02 -15.20
CA ALA A 15 4.97 6.90 -14.86
C ALA A 15 4.58 7.98 -13.81
N GLU A 16 3.30 8.37 -13.78
CA GLU A 16 2.76 9.42 -12.92
C GLU A 16 2.07 8.90 -11.65
N VAL A 17 1.96 7.57 -11.47
CA VAL A 17 1.22 6.98 -10.34
C VAL A 17 2.14 6.06 -9.54
N ARG A 18 2.48 6.48 -8.33
CA ARG A 18 3.21 5.64 -7.37
C ARG A 18 2.26 4.62 -6.76
N LEU A 19 2.74 3.38 -6.70
CA LEU A 19 2.04 2.26 -6.09
C LEU A 19 2.86 1.73 -4.93
N PHE A 20 2.23 1.66 -3.77
CA PHE A 20 2.82 1.16 -2.55
C PHE A 20 2.47 -0.30 -2.36
N ARG A 21 3.49 -1.10 -2.06
CA ARG A 21 3.31 -2.47 -1.59
C ARG A 21 2.84 -2.45 -0.14
N PHE A 22 2.16 -3.51 0.27
CA PHE A 22 1.81 -3.69 1.66
C PHE A 22 3.07 -3.75 2.52
N PRO A 23 3.04 -3.11 3.70
CA PRO A 23 4.22 -3.03 4.52
C PRO A 23 4.54 -4.41 5.10
N THR A 24 5.82 -4.77 5.13
CA THR A 24 6.33 -6.06 5.58
C THR A 24 7.06 -5.91 6.93
N GLY A 25 7.23 -7.02 7.65
CA GLY A 25 7.85 -7.04 8.98
C GLY A 25 6.85 -6.89 10.14
N GLU A 26 7.28 -7.31 11.34
CA GLU A 26 6.45 -7.33 12.54
C GLU A 26 6.04 -5.94 13.02
N VAL A 27 6.94 -4.96 12.89
CA VAL A 27 6.70 -3.55 13.24
C VAL A 27 5.50 -2.98 12.48
N ASN A 28 5.33 -3.42 11.23
CA ASN A 28 4.26 -2.97 10.35
C ASN A 28 3.04 -3.91 10.30
N ALA A 29 3.01 -4.98 11.09
CA ALA A 29 1.92 -5.96 11.06
C ALA A 29 0.55 -5.33 11.34
N LYS A 30 0.49 -4.34 12.25
CA LYS A 30 -0.73 -3.58 12.54
C LYS A 30 -1.21 -2.76 11.34
N ARG A 31 -0.30 -2.03 10.69
CA ARG A 31 -0.59 -1.23 9.49
C ARG A 31 -1.05 -2.13 8.34
N ARG A 32 -0.40 -3.29 8.18
CA ARG A 32 -0.76 -4.31 7.20
C ARG A 32 -2.17 -4.85 7.40
N LYS A 33 -2.58 -5.13 8.64
CA LYS A 33 -3.96 -5.53 8.96
C LYS A 33 -4.97 -4.45 8.59
N MET A 34 -4.71 -3.20 8.98
CA MET A 34 -5.57 -2.07 8.59
C MET A 34 -5.72 -1.98 7.07
N TRP A 35 -4.63 -2.09 6.31
CA TRP A 35 -4.71 -2.03 4.84
C TRP A 35 -5.53 -3.18 4.25
N LEU A 36 -5.46 -4.38 4.84
CA LEU A 36 -6.28 -5.53 4.43
C LEU A 36 -7.77 -5.26 4.68
N GLU A 37 -8.11 -4.73 5.86
CA GLU A 37 -9.47 -4.34 6.20
C GLU A 37 -10.00 -3.26 5.25
N PHE A 38 -9.21 -2.21 4.97
CA PHE A 38 -9.59 -1.16 4.03
C PHE A 38 -9.76 -1.63 2.58
N THR A 39 -8.94 -2.58 2.15
CA THR A 39 -9.04 -3.14 0.79
C THR A 39 -10.09 -4.23 0.67
N GLY A 40 -10.67 -4.69 1.79
CA GLY A 40 -11.59 -5.82 1.83
C GLY A 40 -10.94 -7.14 1.37
N LYS A 41 -9.61 -7.22 1.42
CA LYS A 41 -8.87 -8.44 1.05
C LYS A 41 -8.53 -9.23 2.30
N ASN A 42 -8.62 -10.55 2.20
CA ASN A 42 -8.14 -11.47 3.23
C ASN A 42 -6.71 -11.93 2.99
N ASP A 43 -6.21 -11.84 1.75
CA ASP A 43 -4.89 -12.31 1.37
C ASP A 43 -4.06 -11.24 0.64
N LEU A 44 -2.79 -11.16 1.04
CA LEU A 44 -1.78 -10.31 0.41
C LEU A 44 -1.07 -11.11 -0.67
N SER A 45 -1.72 -11.25 -1.83
CA SER A 45 -0.98 -11.72 -3.00
C SER A 45 0.15 -10.73 -3.29
N ASP A 46 1.34 -11.21 -3.65
CA ASP A 46 2.57 -10.41 -3.86
C ASP A 46 2.40 -9.24 -4.86
N ASN A 47 1.36 -9.33 -5.70
CA ASN A 47 0.97 -8.32 -6.67
C ASN A 47 0.01 -7.24 -6.15
N SER A 48 -0.43 -7.32 -4.90
CA SER A 48 -1.37 -6.36 -4.30
C SER A 48 -0.64 -5.05 -3.97
N LYS A 49 -1.00 -3.97 -4.66
CA LYS A 49 -0.43 -2.63 -4.46
C LYS A 49 -1.55 -1.59 -4.37
N ILE A 50 -1.32 -0.51 -3.65
CA ILE A 50 -2.28 0.59 -3.48
C ILE A 50 -1.67 1.87 -4.06
N CYS A 51 -2.43 2.63 -4.85
CA CYS A 51 -1.91 3.86 -5.46
C CYS A 51 -1.83 5.01 -4.45
N GLU A 52 -0.95 5.99 -4.71
CA GLU A 52 -0.74 7.15 -3.85
C GLU A 52 -2.01 7.95 -3.55
N PHE A 53 -2.98 7.98 -4.48
CA PHE A 53 -4.27 8.66 -4.29
C PHE A 53 -5.14 8.13 -3.14
N HIS A 54 -4.83 6.96 -2.58
CA HIS A 54 -5.53 6.44 -1.40
C HIS A 54 -4.86 6.83 -0.08
N PHE A 55 -3.72 7.51 -0.14
CA PHE A 55 -2.99 7.98 1.01
C PHE A 55 -3.01 9.50 1.02
N SER A 56 -3.35 10.08 2.16
CA SER A 56 -3.11 11.49 2.40
C SER A 56 -1.62 11.73 2.58
N GLU A 57 -1.15 12.94 2.26
CA GLU A 57 0.28 13.28 2.36
C GLU A 57 0.85 13.07 3.77
N GLU A 58 0.02 13.31 4.80
CA GLU A 58 0.30 13.08 6.21
C GLU A 58 0.51 11.60 6.60
N GLN A 59 0.02 10.67 5.78
CA GLN A 59 0.13 9.23 6.03
C GLN A 59 1.43 8.65 5.49
N PHE A 60 2.18 9.42 4.69
CA PHE A 60 3.52 9.05 4.29
C PHE A 60 4.49 9.27 5.44
N GLU A 61 5.33 8.27 5.68
CA GLU A 61 6.40 8.39 6.66
C GLU A 61 7.42 9.42 6.18
N THR A 62 7.52 10.56 6.86
CA THR A 62 8.60 11.55 6.68
C THR A 62 9.95 11.02 7.13
N GLN A 63 9.96 10.05 8.04
CA GLN A 63 11.15 9.32 8.47
C GLN A 63 10.83 7.82 8.61
N ARG A 64 11.52 6.98 7.82
CA ARG A 64 11.38 5.53 7.90
C ARG A 64 11.88 5.04 9.27
N LYS A 65 10.96 4.58 10.11
CA LYS A 65 11.31 4.01 11.43
C LYS A 65 11.87 2.57 11.35
N ASP A 66 11.82 1.95 10.18
CA ASP A 66 12.21 0.55 9.98
C ASP A 66 13.73 0.33 9.77
N GLY A 67 14.55 1.39 9.79
CA GLY A 67 16.02 1.28 9.69
C GLY A 67 16.58 0.70 8.38
N ARG A 68 15.72 0.34 7.42
CA ARG A 68 16.12 -0.16 6.09
C ARG A 68 16.44 1.02 5.16
N LYS A 69 17.70 1.04 4.73
CA LYS A 69 18.33 1.99 3.82
C LYS A 69 17.76 1.90 2.41
#